data_AF-A0A533ZUG8-F1
#
_entry.id   AF-A0A533ZUG8-F1
#
_cell.length_a   1.000
_cell.length_b   1.000
_cell.length_c   1.000
_cell.angle_alpha   90.00
_cell.angle_beta   90.00
_cell.angle_gamma   90.00
#
_symmetry.space_group_name_H-M   'P 1'
#
loop_
_entity.id
_entity.type
_entity.pdbx_description
1 polymer ?
#
loop_
_entity_poly.entity_id
_entity_poly.type
_entity_poly.pdbx_seq_one_letter_code
_entity_poly.pdbx_strand_id
1 'polypeptide(L)'
;MGSVQPKIKSKVRCVDGEVGEVAHVIADPLSLDVSHIVVRANGTERQVPVSAIGAVRDDAVQLTCNVAQFSGFPELEREDYVSSKEVEIPHLEDRIRVEPGEVLVPLPVLEKNCARRSFFAGFIKVIGALIGLPLVWPVLRFIMKPMYVPYDNHWIKIGNISKIKTDDVGVQYIFKKSFKDSVLEREEDKNHWLVKASPETLKKIYRHGDITFYDEKGAVVWVNNQTVPYVAFSGKCPHLGCGYKWRSHKTRGQVFLCPCHLSIYDATGMVLDGPAPRSLDVLPIKVAASGDIEIIDVEYKAGKKEQVRIA
;
A
#
# COMPACT_ATOMS: atom_id res chain seq x y z
N MET A 1 16.16 -57.70 -29.57
CA MET A 1 17.21 -56.82 -28.98
C MET A 1 16.49 -55.74 -28.20
N GLY A 2 16.49 -55.83 -26.87
CA GLY A 2 15.75 -54.89 -26.03
C GLY A 2 16.44 -53.52 -26.04
N SER A 3 15.73 -52.47 -26.46
CA SER A 3 16.17 -51.09 -26.32
C SER A 3 16.35 -50.78 -24.83
N VAL A 4 17.57 -50.49 -24.40
CA VAL A 4 17.84 -50.10 -23.02
C VAL A 4 17.32 -48.67 -22.83
N GLN A 5 16.13 -48.53 -22.25
CA GLN A 5 15.48 -47.24 -22.02
C GLN A 5 16.10 -46.57 -20.78
N PRO A 6 16.47 -45.28 -20.85
CA PRO A 6 17.01 -44.56 -19.71
C PRO A 6 15.94 -44.43 -18.62
N LYS A 7 16.29 -44.79 -17.38
CA LYS A 7 15.39 -44.67 -16.23
C LYS A 7 15.39 -43.22 -15.71
N ILE A 8 14.23 -42.75 -15.29
CA ILE A 8 14.09 -41.44 -14.64
C ILE A 8 14.77 -41.50 -13.27
N LYS A 9 15.40 -40.38 -12.85
CA LYS A 9 16.31 -40.26 -11.69
C LYS A 9 17.67 -40.94 -11.83
N SER A 10 18.00 -41.52 -12.98
CA SER A 10 19.37 -41.99 -13.24
C SER A 10 20.33 -40.80 -13.28
N LYS A 11 21.53 -40.97 -12.74
CA LYS A 11 22.59 -39.95 -12.79
C LYS A 11 23.13 -39.81 -14.20
N VAL A 12 23.36 -38.58 -14.66
CA VAL A 12 23.88 -38.29 -16.00
C VAL A 12 25.33 -37.85 -15.89
N ARG A 13 26.20 -38.54 -16.64
CA ARG A 13 27.64 -38.30 -16.65
C ARG A 13 28.14 -38.02 -18.06
N CYS A 14 28.84 -36.92 -18.22
CA CYS A 14 29.66 -36.64 -19.40
C CYS A 14 31.00 -37.38 -19.30
N VAL A 15 31.80 -37.32 -20.36
CA VAL A 15 33.13 -37.95 -20.41
C VAL A 15 34.12 -37.38 -19.38
N ASP A 16 33.88 -36.14 -18.93
CA ASP A 16 34.74 -35.33 -18.07
C ASP A 16 34.11 -34.95 -16.72
N GLY A 17 32.88 -35.39 -16.42
CA GLY A 17 32.25 -35.11 -15.12
C GLY A 17 30.79 -35.53 -14.99
N GLU A 18 30.28 -35.56 -13.75
CA GLU A 18 28.85 -35.72 -13.46
C GLU A 18 28.13 -34.39 -13.63
N VAL A 19 26.97 -34.41 -14.30
CA VAL A 19 26.28 -33.20 -14.77
C VAL A 19 24.95 -32.98 -14.06
N GLY A 20 24.21 -34.05 -13.80
CA GLY A 20 22.86 -33.95 -13.24
C GLY A 20 22.12 -35.28 -13.21
N GLU A 21 20.80 -35.22 -13.23
CA GLU A 21 19.91 -36.39 -13.21
C GLU A 21 18.86 -36.33 -14.34
N VAL A 22 18.40 -37.48 -14.80
CA VAL A 22 17.30 -37.57 -15.78
C VAL A 22 15.99 -37.19 -15.07
N ALA A 23 15.38 -36.07 -15.48
CA ALA A 23 14.11 -35.59 -14.94
C ALA A 23 12.90 -36.13 -15.72
N HIS A 24 12.98 -36.10 -17.05
CA HIS A 24 11.89 -36.51 -17.95
C HIS A 24 12.45 -37.22 -19.18
N VAL A 25 11.56 -37.91 -19.91
CA VAL A 25 11.88 -38.56 -21.19
C VAL A 25 10.94 -38.02 -22.24
N ILE A 26 11.47 -37.61 -23.40
CA ILE A 26 10.69 -37.11 -24.52
C ILE A 26 10.53 -38.23 -25.54
N ALA A 27 9.29 -38.64 -25.79
CA ALA A 27 8.96 -39.62 -26.81
C ALA A 27 8.56 -38.92 -28.11
N ASP A 28 8.99 -39.48 -29.25
CA ASP A 28 8.44 -39.08 -30.55
C ASP A 28 7.13 -39.85 -30.80
N PRO A 29 5.99 -39.14 -30.98
CA PRO A 29 4.68 -39.77 -31.15
C PRO A 29 4.56 -40.60 -32.44
N LEU A 30 5.42 -40.39 -33.45
CA LEU A 30 5.36 -41.12 -34.72
C LEU A 30 6.19 -42.41 -34.70
N SER A 31 7.43 -42.35 -34.21
CA SER A 31 8.30 -43.52 -34.09
C SER A 31 7.96 -44.39 -32.86
N LEU A 32 7.24 -43.83 -31.88
CA LEU A 32 6.94 -44.46 -30.58
C LEU A 32 8.21 -44.84 -29.80
N ASP A 33 9.32 -44.15 -30.11
CA ASP A 33 10.62 -44.31 -29.47
C ASP A 33 11.01 -43.04 -28.70
N VAL A 34 11.93 -43.20 -27.76
CA VAL A 34 12.51 -42.07 -27.04
C VAL A 34 13.38 -41.26 -27.99
N SER A 35 13.06 -39.98 -28.18
CA SER A 35 13.85 -39.07 -29.01
C SER A 35 14.92 -38.34 -28.20
N HIS A 36 14.55 -37.87 -26.99
CA HIS A 36 15.41 -37.10 -26.11
C HIS A 36 15.21 -37.49 -24.64
N ILE A 37 16.22 -37.24 -23.82
CA ILE A 37 16.10 -37.23 -22.36
C ILE A 37 16.21 -35.79 -21.86
N VAL A 38 15.46 -35.47 -20.82
CA VAL A 38 15.57 -34.17 -20.13
C VAL A 38 16.48 -34.36 -18.92
N VAL A 39 17.57 -33.62 -18.89
CA VAL A 39 18.55 -33.66 -17.80
C VAL A 39 18.41 -32.40 -16.96
N ARG A 40 18.17 -32.57 -15.66
CA ARG A 40 18.17 -31.48 -14.69
C ARG A 40 19.56 -31.29 -14.11
N ALA A 41 20.12 -30.11 -14.32
CA ALA A 41 21.44 -29.72 -13.86
C ALA A 41 21.41 -28.26 -13.37
N ASN A 42 21.88 -28.01 -12.15
CA ASN A 42 22.01 -26.66 -11.56
C ASN A 42 20.73 -25.79 -11.67
N GLY A 43 19.55 -26.39 -11.53
CA GLY A 43 18.25 -25.70 -11.61
C GLY A 43 17.72 -25.47 -13.03
N THR A 44 18.45 -25.88 -14.07
CA THR A 44 18.00 -25.84 -15.48
C THR A 44 17.68 -27.25 -15.99
N GLU A 45 16.71 -27.35 -16.88
CA GLU A 45 16.34 -28.59 -17.56
C GLU A 45 16.70 -28.48 -19.03
N ARG A 46 17.55 -29.40 -19.53
CA ARG A 46 18.03 -29.38 -20.92
C ARG A 46 17.67 -30.65 -21.66
N GLN A 47 17.41 -30.48 -22.95
CA GLN A 47 17.01 -31.56 -23.86
C GLN A 47 18.25 -32.18 -24.51
N VAL A 48 18.54 -33.42 -24.17
CA VAL A 48 19.69 -34.17 -24.70
C VAL A 48 19.17 -35.24 -25.66
N PRO A 49 19.57 -35.24 -26.94
CA PRO A 49 19.13 -36.25 -27.89
C PRO A 49 19.67 -37.63 -27.50
N VAL A 50 18.91 -38.69 -27.77
CA VAL A 50 19.33 -40.08 -27.46
C VAL A 50 20.62 -40.44 -28.22
N SER A 51 20.90 -39.82 -29.37
CA SER A 51 22.17 -39.99 -30.10
C SER A 51 23.41 -39.55 -29.33
N ALA A 52 23.26 -38.68 -28.31
CA ALA A 52 24.35 -38.27 -27.42
C ALA A 52 24.59 -39.26 -26.27
N ILE A 53 23.76 -40.31 -26.13
CA ILE A 53 23.91 -41.34 -25.11
C ILE A 53 24.86 -42.43 -25.63
N GLY A 54 25.98 -42.63 -24.94
CA GLY A 54 26.95 -43.67 -25.28
C GLY A 54 26.64 -45.01 -24.62
N ALA A 55 26.17 -44.99 -23.37
CA ALA A 55 25.77 -46.20 -22.65
C ALA A 55 24.71 -45.89 -21.58
N VAL A 56 23.78 -46.82 -21.39
CA VAL A 56 22.80 -46.78 -20.29
C VAL A 56 23.11 -47.94 -19.34
N ARG A 57 23.40 -47.62 -18.08
CA ARG A 57 23.59 -48.57 -16.98
C ARG A 57 22.41 -48.46 -16.00
N ASP A 58 22.31 -49.39 -15.05
CA ASP A 58 21.15 -49.49 -14.15
C ASP A 58 20.90 -48.23 -13.29
N ASP A 59 21.95 -47.45 -12.98
CA ASP A 59 21.91 -46.25 -12.12
C ASP A 59 22.43 -44.97 -12.79
N ALA A 60 23.03 -45.08 -13.98
CA ALA A 60 23.66 -43.95 -14.66
C ALA A 60 23.54 -44.00 -16.19
N VAL A 61 23.33 -42.83 -16.79
CA VAL A 61 23.37 -42.59 -18.24
C VAL A 61 24.69 -41.89 -18.57
N GLN A 62 25.50 -42.54 -19.41
CA GLN A 62 26.78 -42.00 -19.88
C GLN A 62 26.58 -41.31 -21.22
N LEU A 63 26.83 -40.01 -21.25
CA LEU A 63 26.86 -39.21 -22.47
C LEU A 63 28.24 -39.31 -23.15
N THR A 64 28.24 -39.18 -24.47
CA THR A 64 29.47 -39.14 -25.29
C THR A 64 30.10 -37.74 -25.35
N CYS A 65 29.37 -36.70 -24.91
CA CYS A 65 29.84 -35.32 -24.92
C CYS A 65 30.52 -34.93 -23.59
N ASN A 66 31.23 -33.79 -23.62
CA ASN A 66 31.81 -33.16 -22.44
C ASN A 66 30.84 -32.17 -21.76
N VAL A 67 31.15 -31.72 -20.53
CA VAL A 67 30.29 -30.82 -19.75
C VAL A 67 30.03 -29.51 -20.49
N ALA A 68 31.01 -28.95 -21.19
CA ALA A 68 30.86 -27.71 -21.94
C ALA A 68 29.89 -27.86 -23.14
N GLN A 69 29.94 -28.99 -23.83
CA GLN A 69 29.00 -29.33 -24.89
C GLN A 69 27.59 -29.58 -24.35
N PHE A 70 27.49 -30.19 -23.15
CA PHE A 70 26.19 -30.35 -22.49
C PHE A 70 25.51 -29.01 -22.21
N SER A 71 26.25 -28.00 -21.75
CA SER A 71 25.72 -26.66 -21.53
C SER A 71 25.18 -25.98 -22.79
N GLY A 72 25.57 -26.46 -23.98
CA GLY A 72 25.08 -25.97 -25.27
C GLY A 72 23.76 -26.61 -25.74
N PHE A 73 23.25 -27.64 -25.06
CA PHE A 73 21.96 -28.23 -25.43
C PHE A 73 20.77 -27.30 -25.12
N PRO A 74 19.70 -27.31 -25.92
CA PRO A 74 18.53 -26.46 -25.70
C PRO A 74 17.90 -26.69 -24.32
N GLU A 75 17.40 -25.61 -23.71
CA GLU A 75 16.58 -25.73 -22.50
C GLU A 75 15.19 -26.29 -22.84
N LEU A 76 14.55 -26.93 -21.87
CA LEU A 76 13.20 -27.44 -22.03
C LEU A 76 12.19 -26.30 -21.89
N GLU A 77 11.56 -25.92 -23.01
CA GLU A 77 10.38 -25.05 -22.99
C GLU A 77 9.14 -25.89 -22.66
N ARG A 78 8.77 -25.95 -21.37
CA ARG A 78 7.72 -26.88 -20.91
C ARG A 78 6.36 -26.69 -21.58
N GLU A 79 6.05 -25.48 -22.04
CA GLU A 79 4.79 -25.15 -22.73
C GLU A 79 4.63 -25.86 -24.09
N ASP A 80 5.73 -26.34 -24.67
CA ASP A 80 5.76 -27.02 -25.95
C ASP A 80 5.55 -28.54 -25.85
N TYR A 81 5.37 -29.07 -24.63
CA TYR A 81 5.20 -30.50 -24.38
C TYR A 81 3.98 -30.76 -23.49
N VAL A 82 3.28 -31.86 -23.79
CA VAL A 82 2.19 -32.40 -22.99
C VAL A 82 2.61 -33.70 -22.34
N SER A 83 2.02 -33.99 -21.19
CA SER A 83 2.21 -35.28 -20.51
C SER A 83 1.51 -36.39 -21.28
N SER A 84 2.11 -37.58 -21.35
CA SER A 84 1.42 -38.78 -21.85
C SER A 84 0.17 -39.14 -21.03
N LYS A 85 0.01 -38.58 -19.82
CA LYS A 85 -1.20 -38.70 -19.00
C LYS A 85 -2.31 -37.73 -19.39
N GLU A 86 -1.97 -36.64 -20.06
CA GLU A 86 -2.91 -35.61 -20.50
C GLU A 86 -3.40 -35.88 -21.92
N VAL A 87 -2.58 -36.52 -22.74
CA VAL A 87 -2.90 -36.93 -24.11
C VAL A 87 -2.57 -38.41 -24.30
N GLU A 88 -3.61 -39.26 -24.37
CA GLU A 88 -3.44 -40.68 -24.66
C GLU A 88 -2.96 -40.87 -26.11
N ILE A 89 -1.74 -41.40 -26.25
CA ILE A 89 -1.22 -41.85 -27.55
C ILE A 89 -1.42 -43.36 -27.65
N PRO A 90 -2.20 -43.85 -28.63
CA PRO A 90 -2.40 -45.28 -28.82
C PRO A 90 -1.06 -46.03 -28.94
N HIS A 91 -0.90 -47.11 -28.19
CA HIS A 91 0.25 -48.02 -28.22
C HIS A 91 1.62 -47.45 -27.76
N LEU A 92 1.66 -46.21 -27.23
CA LEU A 92 2.90 -45.64 -26.71
C LEU A 92 3.35 -46.35 -25.41
N GLU A 93 2.40 -46.64 -24.52
CA GLU A 93 2.64 -47.32 -23.24
C GLU A 93 3.08 -48.79 -23.42
N ASP A 94 2.70 -49.42 -24.55
CA ASP A 94 3.10 -50.79 -24.90
C ASP A 94 4.61 -50.88 -25.20
N ARG A 95 5.22 -49.78 -25.66
CA ARG A 95 6.61 -49.71 -26.12
C ARG A 95 7.54 -48.97 -25.15
N ILE A 96 7.04 -47.98 -24.43
CA ILE A 96 7.84 -47.15 -23.53
C ILE A 96 7.42 -47.44 -22.07
N ARG A 97 8.25 -48.18 -21.35
CA ARG A 97 8.04 -48.54 -19.94
C ARG A 97 8.99 -47.73 -19.05
N VAL A 98 8.59 -46.51 -18.72
CA VAL A 98 9.38 -45.64 -17.83
C VAL A 98 8.65 -45.53 -16.50
N GLU A 99 8.98 -46.42 -15.56
CA GLU A 99 8.58 -46.28 -14.16
C GLU A 99 9.75 -45.78 -13.30
N PRO A 100 9.58 -44.80 -12.39
CA PRO A 100 8.48 -43.84 -12.27
C PRO A 100 8.87 -42.47 -12.84
N GLY A 101 8.12 -41.98 -13.82
CA GLY A 101 8.13 -40.56 -14.16
C GLY A 101 7.31 -40.21 -15.39
N GLU A 102 7.31 -38.92 -15.72
CA GLU A 102 6.44 -38.34 -16.73
C GLU A 102 7.10 -38.37 -18.11
N VAL A 103 6.45 -39.04 -19.08
CA VAL A 103 6.85 -39.02 -20.48
C VAL A 103 6.24 -37.79 -21.13
N LEU A 104 7.08 -37.00 -21.78
CA LEU A 104 6.70 -35.79 -22.49
C LEU A 104 6.58 -36.07 -23.98
N VAL A 105 5.55 -35.50 -24.57
CA VAL A 105 5.27 -35.58 -26.00
C VAL A 105 5.17 -34.15 -26.52
N PRO A 106 5.77 -33.80 -27.67
CA PRO A 106 5.59 -32.49 -28.25
C PRO A 106 4.11 -32.18 -28.49
N LEU A 107 3.68 -30.99 -28.07
CA LEU A 107 2.31 -30.50 -28.26
C LEU A 107 2.00 -30.47 -29.77
N PRO A 108 0.88 -31.09 -30.22
CA PRO A 108 0.53 -31.12 -31.63
C PRO A 108 0.41 -29.71 -32.22
N VAL A 109 0.99 -29.50 -33.40
CA VAL A 109 0.98 -28.20 -34.09
C VAL A 109 -0.45 -27.68 -34.33
N LEU A 110 -1.41 -28.58 -34.53
CA LEU A 110 -2.84 -28.25 -34.72
C LEU A 110 -3.50 -27.69 -33.45
N GLU A 111 -2.92 -27.94 -32.27
CA GLU A 111 -3.40 -27.39 -31.00
C GLU A 111 -2.72 -26.06 -30.64
N LYS A 112 -1.64 -25.72 -31.35
CA LYS A 112 -1.00 -24.40 -31.25
C LYS A 112 -1.89 -23.36 -31.94
N ASN A 113 -2.15 -22.25 -31.24
CA ASN A 113 -2.92 -21.09 -31.76
C ASN A 113 -4.39 -21.36 -32.14
N CYS A 114 -5.10 -22.21 -31.39
CA CYS A 114 -6.54 -22.42 -31.57
C CYS A 114 -7.37 -21.14 -31.34
N ALA A 115 -7.99 -20.62 -32.41
CA ALA A 115 -8.84 -19.42 -32.36
C ALA A 115 -10.00 -19.50 -31.34
N ARG A 116 -10.53 -20.70 -31.11
CA ARG A 116 -11.56 -20.94 -30.07
C ARG A 116 -11.03 -20.64 -28.67
N ARG A 117 -9.79 -21.06 -28.36
CA ARG A 117 -9.18 -20.89 -27.03
C ARG A 117 -8.86 -19.42 -26.78
N SER A 118 -8.34 -18.71 -27.80
CA SER A 118 -8.08 -17.27 -27.69
C SER A 118 -9.36 -16.46 -27.52
N PHE A 119 -10.43 -16.82 -28.23
CA PHE A 119 -11.76 -16.21 -28.04
C PHE A 119 -12.27 -16.36 -26.60
N PHE A 120 -12.30 -17.58 -26.05
CA PHE A 120 -12.78 -17.79 -24.67
C PHE A 120 -11.87 -17.12 -23.64
N ALA A 121 -10.55 -17.13 -23.84
CA ALA A 121 -9.62 -16.41 -22.97
C ALA A 121 -9.87 -14.89 -22.98
N GLY A 122 -10.14 -14.31 -24.17
CA GLY A 122 -10.53 -12.91 -24.30
C GLY A 122 -11.86 -12.61 -23.61
N PHE A 123 -12.85 -13.48 -23.79
CA PHE A 123 -14.16 -13.34 -23.16
C PHE A 123 -14.09 -13.38 -21.64
N ILE A 124 -13.30 -14.30 -21.07
CA ILE A 124 -13.05 -14.37 -19.62
C ILE A 124 -12.43 -13.07 -19.11
N LYS A 125 -11.45 -12.50 -19.84
CA LYS A 125 -10.83 -11.21 -19.47
C LYS A 125 -11.87 -10.08 -19.45
N VAL A 126 -12.76 -10.03 -20.45
CA VAL A 126 -13.81 -8.99 -20.53
C VAL A 126 -14.80 -9.13 -19.37
N ILE A 127 -15.33 -10.32 -19.11
CA ILE A 127 -16.25 -10.56 -17.98
C ILE A 127 -15.54 -10.25 -16.66
N GLY A 128 -14.30 -10.71 -16.51
CA GLY A 128 -13.48 -10.45 -15.33
C GLY A 128 -13.31 -8.95 -15.05
N ALA A 129 -13.10 -8.14 -16.09
CA ALA A 129 -13.04 -6.68 -15.96
C ALA A 129 -14.40 -6.07 -15.57
N LEU A 130 -15.50 -6.53 -16.17
CA LEU A 130 -16.86 -6.05 -15.88
C LEU A 130 -17.30 -6.35 -14.45
N ILE A 131 -16.85 -7.46 -13.86
CA ILE A 131 -17.13 -7.82 -12.47
C ILE A 131 -16.13 -7.14 -11.52
N GLY A 132 -14.84 -7.14 -11.89
CA GLY A 132 -13.76 -6.62 -11.05
C GLY A 132 -13.84 -5.11 -10.83
N LEU A 133 -14.13 -4.33 -11.88
CA LEU A 133 -14.14 -2.86 -11.79
C LEU A 133 -15.20 -2.33 -10.80
N PRO A 134 -16.47 -2.77 -10.84
CA PRO A 134 -17.47 -2.36 -9.85
C PRO A 134 -17.15 -2.78 -8.42
N LEU A 135 -16.43 -3.89 -8.21
CA LEU A 135 -16.02 -4.34 -6.87
C LEU A 135 -14.88 -3.48 -6.31
N VAL A 136 -13.95 -3.06 -7.16
CA VAL A 136 -12.84 -2.18 -6.76
C VAL A 136 -13.32 -0.74 -6.54
N TRP A 137 -14.34 -0.30 -7.26
CA TRP A 137 -14.80 1.09 -7.24
C TRP A 137 -15.19 1.63 -5.84
N PRO A 138 -15.98 0.94 -4.99
CA PRO A 138 -16.29 1.41 -3.64
C PRO A 138 -15.04 1.60 -2.77
N VAL A 139 -14.08 0.68 -2.86
CA VAL A 139 -12.83 0.75 -2.09
C VAL A 139 -12.00 1.94 -2.55
N LEU A 140 -11.84 2.10 -3.86
CA LEU A 140 -11.12 3.24 -4.43
C LEU A 140 -11.81 4.56 -4.07
N ARG A 141 -13.14 4.64 -4.20
CA ARG A 141 -13.93 5.81 -3.81
C ARG A 141 -13.77 6.13 -2.33
N PHE A 142 -13.75 5.13 -1.45
CA PHE A 142 -13.56 5.32 -0.01
C PHE A 142 -12.17 5.89 0.30
N ILE A 143 -11.12 5.32 -0.30
CA ILE A 143 -9.73 5.81 -0.14
C ILE A 143 -9.57 7.23 -0.69
N MET A 144 -10.25 7.54 -1.80
CA MET A 144 -10.15 8.85 -2.44
C MET A 144 -11.09 9.92 -1.85
N LYS A 145 -12.10 9.55 -1.06
CA LYS A 145 -13.05 10.49 -0.43
C LYS A 145 -12.38 11.72 0.21
N PRO A 146 -11.31 11.62 1.04
CA PRO A 146 -10.68 12.78 1.67
C PRO A 146 -10.08 13.79 0.68
N MET A 147 -9.88 13.42 -0.59
CA MET A 147 -9.36 14.35 -1.61
C MET A 147 -10.43 15.22 -2.26
N TYR A 148 -11.71 14.84 -2.16
CA TYR A 148 -12.81 15.49 -2.90
C TYR A 148 -13.89 16.09 -1.97
N VAL A 149 -13.74 15.97 -0.66
CA VAL A 149 -14.64 16.59 0.31
C VAL A 149 -14.26 18.07 0.47
N PRO A 150 -15.20 19.02 0.30
CA PRO A 150 -14.94 20.44 0.54
C PRO A 150 -14.70 20.70 2.02
N TYR A 151 -14.04 21.81 2.37
CA TYR A 151 -13.80 22.12 3.77
C TYR A 151 -15.11 22.44 4.50
N ASP A 152 -15.27 21.87 5.70
CA ASP A 152 -16.36 22.25 6.61
C ASP A 152 -16.12 23.68 7.15
N ASN A 153 -16.88 24.63 6.63
CA ASN A 153 -16.83 26.05 7.00
C ASN A 153 -18.02 26.46 7.88
N HIS A 154 -18.72 25.51 8.50
CA HIS A 154 -19.87 25.82 9.36
C HIS A 154 -19.46 26.45 10.69
N TRP A 155 -20.20 27.50 11.08
CA TRP A 155 -20.04 28.16 12.37
C TRP A 155 -20.73 27.35 13.46
N ILE A 156 -20.02 27.12 14.55
CA ILE A 156 -20.50 26.38 15.71
C ILE A 156 -20.39 27.28 16.94
N LYS A 157 -21.49 27.44 17.66
CA LYS A 157 -21.50 28.11 18.96
C LYS A 157 -20.86 27.20 20.00
N ILE A 158 -19.75 27.64 20.58
CA ILE A 158 -18.98 26.85 21.56
C ILE A 158 -19.17 27.34 22.99
N GLY A 159 -19.61 28.58 23.19
CA GLY A 159 -19.81 29.12 24.53
C GLY A 159 -20.08 30.62 24.56
N ASN A 160 -19.78 31.24 25.70
CA ASN A 160 -19.99 32.67 25.95
C ASN A 160 -18.78 33.27 26.67
N ILE A 161 -18.44 34.52 26.36
CA ILE A 161 -17.28 35.26 26.89
C ILE A 161 -17.35 35.43 28.42
N SER A 162 -18.52 35.33 29.04
CA SER A 162 -18.70 35.47 30.49
C SER A 162 -17.89 34.46 31.32
N LYS A 163 -17.47 33.34 30.72
CA LYS A 163 -16.59 32.35 31.37
C LYS A 163 -15.12 32.79 31.43
N ILE A 164 -14.72 33.79 30.63
CA ILE A 164 -13.35 34.26 30.51
C ILE A 164 -13.19 35.53 31.34
N LYS A 165 -12.60 35.40 32.53
CA LYS A 165 -12.48 36.51 33.49
C LYS A 165 -11.12 37.18 33.50
N THR A 166 -10.08 36.43 33.13
CA THR A 166 -8.68 36.84 33.26
C THR A 166 -8.02 36.89 31.90
N ASP A 167 -7.22 37.92 31.67
CA ASP A 167 -6.45 38.08 30.45
C ASP A 167 -5.29 37.06 30.42
N ASP A 168 -4.92 36.63 29.22
CA ASP A 168 -3.83 35.69 28.93
C ASP A 168 -3.94 34.31 29.61
N VAL A 169 -5.17 33.89 29.97
CA VAL A 169 -5.47 32.58 30.52
C VAL A 169 -6.27 31.74 29.52
N GLY A 170 -5.78 30.53 29.23
CA GLY A 170 -6.48 29.55 28.41
C GLY A 170 -7.70 28.95 29.10
N VAL A 171 -8.89 29.17 28.53
CA VAL A 171 -10.15 28.57 28.95
C VAL A 171 -10.55 27.49 27.93
N GLN A 172 -10.82 26.28 28.42
CA GLN A 172 -11.23 25.15 27.57
C GLN A 172 -12.73 25.18 27.31
N TYR A 173 -13.11 25.02 26.05
CA TYR A 173 -14.49 24.72 25.65
C TYR A 173 -14.53 23.33 25.02
N ILE A 174 -15.49 22.51 25.45
CA ILE A 174 -15.74 21.18 24.91
C ILE A 174 -17.13 21.20 24.31
N PHE A 175 -17.26 20.73 23.08
CA PHE A 175 -18.54 20.61 22.37
C PHE A 175 -18.58 19.30 21.60
N LYS A 176 -19.81 18.82 21.37
CA LYS A 176 -20.06 17.62 20.57
C LYS A 176 -20.16 18.00 19.10
N LYS A 177 -19.41 17.32 18.25
CA LYS A 177 -19.55 17.39 16.79
C LYS A 177 -20.08 16.05 16.29
N SER A 178 -21.16 16.09 15.52
CA SER A 178 -21.72 14.90 14.88
C SER A 178 -21.07 14.69 13.51
N PHE A 179 -20.64 13.46 13.26
CA PHE A 179 -20.08 12.99 12.01
C PHE A 179 -21.01 11.94 11.44
N LYS A 180 -21.49 12.17 10.22
CA LYS A 180 -22.28 11.18 9.49
C LYS A 180 -21.36 10.42 8.54
N ASP A 181 -20.97 9.22 8.94
CA ASP A 181 -20.39 8.26 8.01
C ASP A 181 -21.52 7.54 7.24
N SER A 182 -21.16 6.84 6.16
CA SER A 182 -22.12 6.23 5.23
C SER A 182 -23.13 5.25 5.85
N VAL A 183 -22.91 4.83 7.10
CA VAL A 183 -23.77 3.87 7.83
C VAL A 183 -24.06 4.32 9.27
N LEU A 184 -23.24 5.18 9.87
CA LEU A 184 -23.27 5.48 11.30
C LEU A 184 -23.11 6.98 11.56
N GLU A 185 -23.96 7.53 12.42
CA GLU A 185 -23.77 8.85 13.00
C GLU A 185 -22.98 8.68 14.30
N ARG A 186 -21.81 9.32 14.36
CA ARG A 186 -20.93 9.32 15.53
C ARG A 186 -20.86 10.72 16.11
N GLU A 187 -21.04 10.84 17.42
CA GLU A 187 -20.73 12.08 18.13
C GLU A 187 -19.32 11.97 18.71
N GLU A 188 -18.49 12.98 18.45
CA GLU A 188 -17.18 13.10 19.09
C GLU A 188 -17.11 14.40 19.89
N ASP A 189 -16.52 14.29 21.09
CA ASP A 189 -16.20 15.45 21.91
C ASP A 189 -14.96 16.13 21.34
N LYS A 190 -15.13 17.36 20.86
CA LYS A 190 -14.02 18.22 20.46
C LYS A 190 -13.74 19.27 21.50
N ASN A 191 -12.46 19.58 21.67
CA ASN A 191 -12.01 20.64 22.56
C ASN A 191 -11.30 21.75 21.81
N HIS A 192 -11.51 22.96 22.29
CA HIS A 192 -10.89 24.17 21.78
C HIS A 192 -10.50 25.06 22.95
N TRP A 193 -9.45 25.85 22.76
CA TRP A 193 -8.96 26.77 23.78
C TRP A 193 -9.27 28.20 23.36
N LEU A 194 -9.80 28.99 24.28
CA LEU A 194 -9.95 30.43 24.10
C LEU A 194 -9.06 31.18 25.06
N VAL A 195 -8.45 32.25 24.58
CA VAL A 195 -7.68 33.19 25.37
C VAL A 195 -8.23 34.58 25.13
N LYS A 196 -8.56 35.30 26.21
CA LYS A 196 -8.74 36.76 26.16
C LYS A 196 -7.34 37.38 26.22
N ALA A 197 -6.79 37.73 25.07
CA ALA A 197 -5.43 38.19 24.92
C ALA A 197 -5.29 39.64 25.37
N SER A 198 -4.26 39.93 26.18
CA SER A 198 -3.88 41.31 26.48
C SER A 198 -3.38 42.03 25.20
N PRO A 199 -3.34 43.37 25.18
CA PRO A 199 -2.85 44.12 24.01
C PRO A 199 -1.43 43.72 23.57
N GLU A 200 -0.58 43.28 24.50
CA GLU A 200 0.76 42.80 24.20
C GLU A 200 0.74 41.41 23.54
N THR A 201 -0.07 40.49 24.06
CA THR A 201 -0.28 39.16 23.49
C THR A 201 -0.89 39.25 22.08
N LEU A 202 -1.89 40.12 21.87
CA LEU A 202 -2.48 40.35 20.56
C LEU A 202 -1.44 40.79 19.53
N LYS A 203 -0.58 41.76 19.87
CA LYS A 203 0.50 42.21 18.96
C LYS A 203 1.46 41.08 18.59
N LYS A 204 1.71 40.12 19.48
CA LYS A 204 2.55 38.95 19.20
C LYS A 204 1.86 37.95 18.28
N ILE A 205 0.58 37.68 18.52
CA ILE A 205 -0.23 36.76 17.70
C ILE A 205 -0.41 37.32 16.28
N TYR A 206 -0.80 38.58 16.18
CA TYR A 206 -1.05 39.29 14.92
C TYR A 206 0.17 40.04 14.39
N ARG A 207 1.39 39.51 14.63
CA ARG A 207 2.66 40.15 14.21
C ARG A 207 2.70 40.47 12.72
N HIS A 208 2.01 39.68 11.91
CA HIS A 208 1.94 39.81 10.45
C HIS A 208 0.63 40.44 9.95
N GLY A 209 -0.13 41.09 10.84
CA GLY A 209 -1.45 41.63 10.56
C GLY A 209 -2.58 40.64 10.87
N ASP A 210 -3.77 40.95 10.37
CA ASP A 210 -4.97 40.14 10.56
C ASP A 210 -4.83 38.75 9.93
N ILE A 211 -5.43 37.73 10.55
CA ILE A 211 -5.32 36.34 10.09
C ILE A 211 -6.52 36.03 9.20
N THR A 212 -6.26 35.79 7.91
CA THR A 212 -7.29 35.47 6.91
C THR A 212 -7.38 33.96 6.70
N PHE A 213 -8.60 33.44 6.65
CA PHE A 213 -8.91 32.04 6.42
C PHE A 213 -9.57 31.87 5.05
N TYR A 214 -9.15 30.82 4.35
CA TYR A 214 -9.57 30.53 2.99
C TYR A 214 -10.29 29.17 2.90
N ASP A 215 -11.17 29.04 1.91
CA ASP A 215 -11.77 27.76 1.52
C ASP A 215 -10.86 26.99 0.56
N GLU A 216 -11.31 25.83 0.08
CA GLU A 216 -10.54 25.00 -0.87
C GLU A 216 -10.36 25.66 -2.25
N LYS A 217 -11.15 26.68 -2.58
CA LYS A 217 -11.10 27.43 -3.84
C LYS A 217 -10.31 28.75 -3.72
N GLY A 218 -9.78 29.04 -2.53
CA GLY A 218 -9.08 30.29 -2.24
C GLY A 218 -9.98 31.49 -1.96
N ALA A 219 -11.30 31.30 -1.81
CA ALA A 219 -12.19 32.36 -1.38
C ALA A 219 -12.02 32.62 0.12
N VAL A 220 -12.15 33.89 0.52
CA VAL A 220 -12.03 34.29 1.92
C VAL A 220 -13.28 33.83 2.68
N VAL A 221 -13.07 33.00 3.70
CA VAL A 221 -14.11 32.52 4.62
C VAL A 221 -14.30 33.50 5.78
N TRP A 222 -13.19 33.95 6.37
CA TRP A 222 -13.22 34.84 7.53
C TRP A 222 -11.87 35.54 7.73
N VAL A 223 -11.87 36.65 8.47
CA VAL A 223 -10.67 37.36 8.91
C VAL A 223 -10.75 37.60 10.41
N ASN A 224 -9.81 37.06 11.17
CA ASN A 224 -9.64 37.41 12.57
C ASN A 224 -8.92 38.75 12.66
N ASN A 225 -9.57 39.73 13.27
CA ASN A 225 -9.06 41.09 13.41
C ASN A 225 -8.35 41.27 14.76
N GLN A 226 -7.16 41.88 14.73
CA GLN A 226 -6.36 42.19 15.91
C GLN A 226 -7.04 43.11 16.95
N THR A 227 -8.10 43.84 16.56
CA THR A 227 -8.89 44.69 17.47
C THR A 227 -9.79 43.87 18.40
N VAL A 228 -10.07 42.61 18.06
CA VAL A 228 -10.88 41.72 18.88
C VAL A 228 -9.97 40.97 19.85
N PRO A 229 -10.16 41.10 21.18
CA PRO A 229 -9.23 40.57 22.16
C PRO A 229 -9.38 39.06 22.42
N TYR A 230 -10.14 38.33 21.58
CA TYR A 230 -10.40 36.91 21.78
C TYR A 230 -9.73 36.10 20.69
N VAL A 231 -8.91 35.14 21.09
CA VAL A 231 -8.22 34.23 20.18
C VAL A 231 -8.62 32.80 20.52
N ALA A 232 -9.04 32.05 19.51
CA ALA A 232 -9.33 30.62 19.60
C ALA A 232 -8.15 29.82 19.05
N PHE A 233 -7.74 28.78 19.77
CA PHE A 233 -6.78 27.79 19.34
C PHE A 233 -7.44 26.40 19.20
N SER A 234 -7.01 25.64 18.19
CA SER A 234 -7.35 24.23 18.03
C SER A 234 -6.95 23.43 19.25
N GLY A 235 -7.80 22.50 19.73
CA GLY A 235 -7.42 21.61 20.83
C GLY A 235 -6.32 20.61 20.49
N LYS A 236 -5.85 20.55 19.25
CA LYS A 236 -4.86 19.60 18.74
C LYS A 236 -3.46 20.21 18.70
N CYS A 237 -2.51 19.51 19.31
CA CYS A 237 -1.09 19.85 19.27
C CYS A 237 -0.52 19.67 17.84
N PRO A 238 0.16 20.68 17.26
CA PRO A 238 0.76 20.59 15.92
C PRO A 238 1.81 19.49 15.72
N HIS A 239 2.31 18.87 16.79
CA HIS A 239 3.25 17.75 16.70
C HIS A 239 2.62 16.50 16.08
N LEU A 240 1.67 15.88 16.80
CA LEU A 240 1.02 14.62 16.41
C LEU A 240 -0.49 14.61 16.68
N GLY A 241 -1.10 15.78 16.93
CA GLY A 241 -2.55 15.91 17.08
C GLY A 241 -3.11 15.60 18.48
N CYS A 242 -2.26 15.37 19.48
CA CYS A 242 -2.70 15.15 20.86
C CYS A 242 -3.44 16.36 21.45
N GLY A 243 -4.40 16.10 22.33
CA GLY A 243 -4.97 17.13 23.20
C GLY A 243 -3.94 17.67 24.21
N TYR A 244 -3.94 18.98 24.45
CA TYR A 244 -3.08 19.64 25.43
C TYR A 244 -3.90 20.41 26.48
N LYS A 245 -3.26 20.79 27.60
CA LYS A 245 -3.92 21.46 28.73
C LYS A 245 -3.22 22.74 29.16
N TRP A 246 -3.98 23.73 29.62
CA TRP A 246 -3.44 24.90 30.32
C TRP A 246 -2.99 24.52 31.74
N ARG A 247 -1.71 24.78 32.07
CA ARG A 247 -1.08 24.37 33.33
C ARG A 247 -0.07 25.40 33.82
N SER A 248 0.16 25.42 35.13
CA SER A 248 1.29 26.12 35.73
C SER A 248 2.57 25.28 35.60
N HIS A 249 3.58 25.84 34.94
CA HIS A 249 4.91 25.28 34.78
C HIS A 249 5.89 25.94 35.76
N LYS A 250 6.74 25.13 36.40
CA LYS A 250 7.61 25.55 37.51
C LYS A 250 8.49 26.77 37.20
N THR A 251 9.01 26.86 35.97
CA THR A 251 9.94 27.93 35.56
C THR A 251 9.37 28.92 34.56
N ARG A 252 8.23 28.60 33.94
CA ARG A 252 7.67 29.37 32.80
C ARG A 252 6.30 29.98 33.10
N GLY A 253 5.77 29.78 34.31
CA GLY A 253 4.44 30.27 34.66
C GLY A 253 3.33 29.49 33.95
N GLN A 254 2.23 30.15 33.63
CA GLN A 254 1.09 29.52 32.96
C GLN A 254 1.37 29.27 31.47
N VAL A 255 1.20 28.03 31.02
CA VAL A 255 1.53 27.58 29.67
C VAL A 255 0.51 26.55 29.17
N PHE A 256 0.42 26.39 27.86
CA PHE A 256 -0.17 25.20 27.27
C PHE A 256 0.87 24.07 27.27
N LEU A 257 0.52 22.94 27.87
CA LEU A 257 1.39 21.77 27.99
C LEU A 257 0.74 20.56 27.30
N CYS A 258 1.42 20.01 26.29
CA CYS A 258 1.04 18.77 25.64
C CYS A 258 1.69 17.57 26.36
N PRO A 259 0.92 16.65 26.97
CA PRO A 259 1.47 15.56 27.75
C PRO A 259 2.14 14.45 26.92
N CYS A 260 1.85 14.35 25.61
CA CYS A 260 2.35 13.24 24.79
C CYS A 260 3.88 13.27 24.58
N HIS A 261 4.43 14.44 24.23
CA HIS A 261 5.86 14.61 23.95
C HIS A 261 6.41 15.92 24.54
N LEU A 262 5.72 16.46 25.54
CA LEU A 262 6.14 17.63 26.33
C LEU A 262 6.37 18.91 25.53
N SER A 263 5.64 19.12 24.42
CA SER A 263 5.60 20.43 23.76
C SER A 263 4.96 21.46 24.67
N ILE A 264 5.64 22.59 24.86
CA ILE A 264 5.22 23.70 25.71
C ILE A 264 4.98 24.92 24.84
N TYR A 265 3.85 25.59 25.07
CA TYR A 265 3.50 26.83 24.38
C TYR A 265 3.12 27.92 25.38
N ASP A 266 3.42 29.16 25.04
CA ASP A 266 2.97 30.31 25.84
C ASP A 266 1.49 30.66 25.58
N ALA A 267 1.00 31.73 26.21
CA ALA A 267 -0.37 32.24 26.01
C ALA A 267 -0.66 32.67 24.56
N THR A 268 0.38 33.00 23.78
CA THR A 268 0.26 33.34 22.36
C THR A 268 0.16 32.09 21.47
N GLY A 269 0.40 30.91 22.04
CA GLY A 269 0.49 29.64 21.34
C GLY A 269 1.84 29.41 20.66
N MET A 270 2.84 30.28 20.88
CA MET A 270 4.19 30.11 20.38
C MET A 270 4.89 28.96 21.11
N VAL A 271 5.62 28.14 20.34
CA VAL A 271 6.42 27.04 20.90
C VAL A 271 7.54 27.61 21.76
N LEU A 272 7.54 27.26 23.05
CA LEU A 272 8.64 27.56 23.97
C LEU A 272 9.65 26.41 24.04
N ASP A 273 9.16 25.17 23.91
CA ASP A 273 9.98 23.97 24.09
C ASP A 273 9.30 22.73 23.47
N GLY A 274 10.10 21.67 23.26
CA GLY A 274 9.65 20.38 22.76
C GLY A 274 9.57 20.25 21.23
N PRO A 275 9.05 19.12 20.71
CA PRO A 275 9.21 18.71 19.31
C PRO A 275 8.18 19.32 18.34
N ALA A 276 7.34 20.25 18.79
CA ALA A 276 6.28 20.79 17.93
C ALA A 276 6.90 21.62 16.79
N PRO A 277 6.51 21.38 15.52
CA PRO A 277 7.15 22.04 14.38
C PRO A 277 6.73 23.49 14.19
N ARG A 278 5.64 23.93 14.84
CA ARG A 278 5.02 25.26 14.69
C ARG A 278 4.13 25.60 15.88
N SER A 279 3.73 26.87 15.98
CA SER A 279 2.78 27.40 16.97
C SER A 279 1.40 26.75 16.87
N LEU A 280 0.61 26.87 17.94
CA LEU A 280 -0.77 26.40 18.00
C LEU A 280 -1.63 27.02 16.89
N ASP A 281 -2.56 26.22 16.38
CA ASP A 281 -3.43 26.62 15.28
C ASP A 281 -4.51 27.59 15.74
N VAL A 282 -4.45 28.83 15.25
CA VAL A 282 -5.52 29.82 15.44
C VAL A 282 -6.72 29.43 14.58
N LEU A 283 -7.92 29.57 15.13
CA LEU A 283 -9.18 29.26 14.45
C LEU A 283 -9.97 30.52 14.08
N PRO A 284 -10.82 30.45 13.04
CA PRO A 284 -11.80 31.48 12.77
C PRO A 284 -12.70 31.64 13.99
N ILE A 285 -12.78 32.86 14.52
CA ILE A 285 -13.59 33.18 15.69
C ILE A 285 -14.37 34.46 15.43
N LYS A 286 -15.63 34.47 15.87
CA LYS A 286 -16.42 35.69 15.99
C LYS A 286 -17.15 35.69 17.32
N VAL A 287 -17.33 36.88 17.87
CA VAL A 287 -18.04 37.11 19.13
C VAL A 287 -19.28 37.93 18.81
N ALA A 288 -20.45 37.37 19.09
CA ALA A 288 -21.73 38.04 18.88
C ALA A 288 -21.94 39.14 19.94
N ALA A 289 -22.85 40.08 19.66
CA ALA A 289 -23.22 41.14 20.61
C ALA A 289 -23.79 40.60 21.94
N SER A 290 -24.40 39.40 21.93
CA SER A 290 -24.84 38.68 23.13
C SER A 290 -23.68 38.16 24.01
N GLY A 291 -22.44 38.26 23.54
CA GLY A 291 -21.27 37.65 24.14
C GLY A 291 -21.08 36.17 23.77
N ASP A 292 -21.90 35.63 22.87
CA ASP A 292 -21.72 34.26 22.39
C ASP A 292 -20.50 34.15 21.48
N ILE A 293 -19.78 33.04 21.62
CA ILE A 293 -18.58 32.73 20.86
C ILE A 293 -18.93 31.66 19.84
N GLU A 294 -18.67 31.97 18.58
CA GLU A 294 -18.79 31.04 17.47
C GLU A 294 -17.42 30.84 16.83
N ILE A 295 -17.11 29.62 16.44
CA ILE A 295 -15.89 29.27 15.70
C ILE A 295 -16.22 28.46 14.46
N ILE A 296 -15.26 28.39 13.53
CA ILE A 296 -15.20 27.31 12.54
C ILE A 296 -14.16 26.30 13.05
N ASP A 297 -14.57 25.04 13.19
CA ASP A 297 -13.70 23.94 13.60
C ASP A 297 -12.77 23.51 12.46
N VAL A 298 -11.73 24.30 12.24
CA VAL A 298 -10.71 24.05 11.22
C VAL A 298 -9.66 23.09 11.77
N GLU A 299 -9.37 22.05 10.99
CA GLU A 299 -8.27 21.14 11.29
C GLU A 299 -7.09 21.36 10.35
N TYR A 300 -5.89 21.23 10.90
CA TYR A 300 -4.63 21.32 10.17
C TYR A 300 -3.83 20.03 10.36
N LYS A 301 -3.05 19.68 9.34
CA LYS A 301 -2.16 18.52 9.37
C LYS A 301 -1.10 18.67 10.46
N ALA A 302 -1.00 17.67 11.33
CA ALA A 302 0.05 17.58 12.33
C ALA A 302 1.39 17.16 11.72
N GLY A 303 2.49 17.49 12.38
CA GLY A 303 3.86 17.13 11.99
C GLY A 303 4.44 17.95 10.84
N LYS A 304 3.74 19.00 10.38
CA LYS A 304 4.18 19.91 9.33
C LYS A 304 4.50 21.30 9.90
N LYS A 305 5.53 21.94 9.35
CA LYS A 305 5.89 23.32 9.69
C LYS A 305 4.92 24.32 9.07
N GLU A 306 4.42 24.03 7.87
CA GLU A 306 3.34 24.82 7.27
C GLU A 306 1.97 24.41 7.82
N GLN A 307 1.07 25.39 7.91
CA GLN A 307 -0.35 25.13 8.19
C GLN A 307 -1.03 24.65 6.91
N VAL A 308 -1.31 23.34 6.86
CA VAL A 308 -2.04 22.71 5.74
C VAL A 308 -3.40 22.25 6.26
N ARG A 309 -4.48 22.92 5.85
CA ARG A 309 -5.84 22.60 6.25
C ARG A 309 -6.29 21.25 5.67
N ILE A 310 -7.01 20.46 6.47
CA ILE A 310 -7.60 19.17 6.06
C ILE A 310 -9.13 19.27 6.03
N ALA A 311 -9.74 18.48 5.16
CA ALA A 311 -11.19 18.35 4.98
C ALA A 311 -11.79 17.27 5.89
#